data_AF-A0A818B6Q8-F1
#
_entry.id   AF-A0A818B6Q8-F1
#
_cell.length_a   1.000
_cell.length_b   1.000
_cell.length_c   1.000
_cell.angle_alpha   90.00
_cell.angle_beta   90.00
_cell.angle_gamma   90.00
#
_symmetry.space_group_name_H-M   'P 1'
#
loop_
_entity.id
_entity.type
_entity.pdbx_description
1 polymer ?
#
loop_
_entity_poly.entity_id
_entity_poly.type
_entity_poly.pdbx_seq_one_letter_code
_entity_poly.pdbx_strand_id
1 'polypeptide(L)'
;MLNKIISLLLIFLAIQGIFGEQCLDDQWPPKPERAVPTYVVNLDDPPMERWNQVATAFKSEIIDILAFFKAYLIDISPNLKFLLDLIDDKLPAMADTLPAPYGDEMKGISQATGLPLGIHIHIQF
;
A
#
# COMPACT_ATOMS: atom_id res chain seq x y z
N MET A 1 -8.90 30.38 -44.84
CA MET A 1 -7.96 30.33 -43.69
C MET A 1 -8.61 30.76 -42.38
N LEU A 2 -9.40 31.83 -42.36
CA LEU A 2 -10.09 32.34 -41.17
C LEU A 2 -10.97 31.30 -40.45
N ASN A 3 -11.79 30.52 -41.17
CA ASN A 3 -12.63 29.48 -40.57
C ASN A 3 -11.84 28.34 -39.91
N LYS A 4 -10.61 28.06 -40.37
CA LYS A 4 -9.75 27.05 -39.74
C LYS A 4 -9.15 27.55 -38.43
N ILE A 5 -8.81 28.84 -38.36
CA ILE A 5 -8.30 29.49 -37.15
C ILE A 5 -9.41 29.61 -36.09
N ILE A 6 -10.63 29.99 -36.49
CA ILE A 6 -11.81 30.04 -35.62
C ILE A 6 -12.13 28.65 -35.06
N SER A 7 -12.10 27.62 -35.91
CA SER A 7 -12.30 26.24 -35.49
C SER A 7 -11.24 25.77 -34.48
N LEU A 8 -9.96 26.10 -34.72
CA LEU A 8 -8.88 25.78 -33.78
C LEU A 8 -9.03 26.49 -32.42
N LEU A 9 -9.45 27.76 -32.43
CA LEU A 9 -9.70 28.55 -31.21
C LEU A 9 -10.89 28.03 -30.41
N LEU A 10 -11.97 27.59 -31.08
CA LEU A 10 -13.13 26.97 -30.42
C LEU A 10 -12.77 25.62 -29.81
N ILE A 11 -11.93 24.82 -30.47
CA ILE A 11 -11.40 23.56 -29.91
C ILE A 11 -10.53 23.86 -28.68
N PHE A 12 -9.67 24.87 -28.74
CA PHE A 12 -8.80 25.25 -27.62
C PHE A 12 -9.58 25.78 -26.40
N LEU A 13 -10.65 26.56 -26.61
CA LEU A 13 -11.57 27.02 -25.57
C LEU A 13 -12.42 25.89 -24.98
N ALA A 14 -12.84 24.91 -25.80
CA ALA A 14 -13.58 23.75 -25.33
C ALA A 14 -12.74 22.84 -24.42
N ILE A 15 -11.42 22.77 -24.65
CA ILE A 15 -10.50 21.95 -23.84
C ILE A 15 -10.31 22.52 -22.42
N GLN A 16 -10.45 23.84 -22.21
CA GLN A 16 -10.28 24.45 -20.89
C GLN A 16 -11.36 24.04 -19.87
N GLY A 17 -12.49 23.50 -20.33
CA GLY A 17 -13.58 23.02 -19.47
C GLY A 17 -13.56 21.51 -19.17
N ILE A 18 -12.65 20.74 -19.76
CA ILE A 18 -12.68 19.26 -19.68
C ILE A 18 -11.89 18.74 -18.46
N PHE A 19 -11.01 19.56 -17.87
CA PHE A 19 -10.20 19.21 -16.71
C PHE A 19 -10.59 19.96 -15.42
N GLY A 20 -11.81 20.53 -15.38
CA GLY A 20 -12.35 21.16 -14.17
C GLY A 20 -13.22 20.19 -13.39
N GLU A 21 -12.87 19.94 -12.12
CA GLU A 21 -13.79 19.26 -11.21
C GLU A 21 -14.95 20.20 -10.85
N GLN A 22 -16.17 19.67 -10.81
CA GLN A 22 -17.32 20.42 -10.29
C GLN A 22 -17.23 20.51 -8.76
N CYS A 23 -17.54 21.67 -8.19
CA CYS A 23 -17.64 21.80 -6.74
C CYS A 23 -18.75 20.88 -6.22
N LEU A 24 -18.41 20.05 -5.23
CA LEU A 24 -19.37 19.16 -4.58
C LEU A 24 -19.76 19.75 -3.22
N ASP A 25 -21.05 20.01 -3.04
CA ASP A 25 -21.62 20.44 -1.76
C ASP A 25 -21.93 19.22 -0.87
N ASP A 26 -22.11 19.46 0.44
CA ASP A 26 -22.55 18.47 1.43
C ASP A 26 -21.70 17.18 1.53
N GLN A 27 -20.40 17.27 1.22
CA GLN A 27 -19.48 16.12 1.32
C GLN A 27 -19.00 15.83 2.75
N TRP A 28 -19.39 16.67 3.72
CA TRP A 28 -19.01 16.55 5.13
C TRP A 28 -20.26 16.46 6.03
N PRO A 29 -20.31 15.50 6.98
CA PRO A 29 -19.30 14.49 7.25
C PRO A 29 -19.28 13.36 6.18
N PRO A 30 -18.12 12.70 5.98
CA PRO A 30 -18.01 11.56 5.09
C PRO A 30 -18.98 10.45 5.49
N LYS A 31 -19.45 9.70 4.49
CA LYS A 31 -20.31 8.55 4.73
C LYS A 31 -19.67 7.55 5.73
N PRO A 32 -20.41 7.02 6.71
CA PRO A 32 -19.88 6.15 7.77
C PRO A 32 -19.21 4.87 7.27
N GLU A 33 -19.57 4.37 6.08
CA GLU A 33 -18.97 3.16 5.50
C GLU A 33 -17.49 3.36 5.12
N ARG A 34 -17.01 4.62 5.07
CA ARG A 34 -15.60 4.97 4.90
C ARG A 34 -14.86 5.16 6.23
N ALA A 35 -15.50 4.88 7.36
CA ALA A 35 -14.86 4.98 8.66
C ALA A 35 -13.71 3.97 8.76
N VAL A 36 -12.55 4.44 9.21
CA VAL A 36 -11.38 3.59 9.43
C VAL A 36 -11.46 3.02 10.86
N PRO A 37 -11.34 1.69 11.04
CA PRO A 37 -11.36 1.09 12.37
C PRO A 37 -10.19 1.58 13.22
N THR A 38 -10.44 1.79 14.51
CA THR A 38 -9.42 2.18 15.49
C THR A 38 -8.96 0.96 16.28
N TYR A 39 -7.65 0.80 16.44
CA TYR A 39 -7.02 -0.24 17.24
C TYR A 39 -6.17 0.38 18.35
N VAL A 40 -6.11 -0.27 19.49
CA VAL A 40 -5.24 0.13 20.60
C VAL A 40 -3.98 -0.70 20.54
N VAL A 41 -2.84 -0.05 20.38
CA VAL A 41 -1.51 -0.67 20.40
C VAL A 41 -0.90 -0.36 21.75
N ASN A 42 -0.80 -1.38 22.62
CA ASN A 42 -0.23 -1.20 23.94
C ASN A 42 1.30 -1.27 23.88
N LEU A 43 1.97 -0.17 24.25
CA LEU A 43 3.43 -0.11 24.22
C LEU A 43 4.09 -0.81 25.41
N ASP A 44 3.31 -1.10 26.46
CA ASP A 44 3.78 -1.85 27.63
C ASP A 44 3.93 -3.35 27.32
N ASP A 45 3.26 -3.85 26.28
CA ASP A 45 3.37 -5.24 25.83
C ASP A 45 4.73 -5.49 25.14
N PRO A 46 5.23 -6.75 25.15
CA PRO A 46 6.42 -7.12 24.40
C PRO A 46 6.28 -6.72 22.92
N PRO A 47 7.33 -6.18 22.27
CA PRO A 47 7.28 -5.75 20.87
C PRO A 47 6.65 -6.75 19.90
N MET A 48 6.94 -8.05 20.09
CA MET A 48 6.40 -9.13 19.26
C MET A 48 4.87 -9.32 19.36
N GLU A 49 4.21 -8.70 20.34
CA GLU A 49 2.78 -8.90 20.60
C GLU A 49 1.92 -7.67 20.25
N ARG A 50 2.53 -6.48 20.23
CA ARG A 50 1.84 -5.18 20.11
C ARG A 50 0.92 -5.07 18.90
N TRP A 51 1.33 -5.68 17.78
CA TRP A 51 0.65 -5.55 16.50
C TRP A 51 -0.22 -6.75 16.14
N ASN A 52 -0.30 -7.79 16.98
CA ASN A 52 -0.99 -9.03 16.65
C ASN A 52 -2.45 -8.81 16.27
N GLN A 53 -3.16 -7.96 17.01
CA GLN A 53 -4.58 -7.66 16.73
C GLN A 53 -4.75 -7.05 15.33
N VAL A 54 -3.94 -6.05 14.99
CA VAL A 54 -4.02 -5.35 13.70
C VAL A 54 -3.58 -6.27 12.57
N ALA A 55 -2.46 -6.97 12.75
CA ALA A 55 -1.90 -7.90 11.79
C ALA A 55 -2.86 -9.03 11.42
N THR A 56 -3.52 -9.63 12.42
CA THR A 56 -4.53 -10.67 12.17
C THR A 56 -5.77 -10.11 11.47
N ALA A 57 -6.23 -8.90 11.85
CA ALA A 57 -7.43 -8.30 11.26
C ALA A 57 -7.29 -8.01 9.76
N PHE A 58 -6.10 -7.60 9.31
CA PHE A 58 -5.83 -7.23 7.90
C PHE A 58 -5.04 -8.29 7.11
N LYS A 59 -4.96 -9.51 7.63
CA LYS A 59 -4.17 -10.59 7.01
C LYS A 59 -4.58 -10.86 5.56
N SER A 60 -5.89 -10.90 5.28
CA SER A 60 -6.43 -11.13 3.93
C SER A 60 -5.97 -10.07 2.94
N GLU A 61 -6.04 -8.81 3.34
CA GLU A 61 -5.71 -7.65 2.53
C GLU A 61 -4.21 -7.62 2.23
N ILE A 62 -3.36 -7.99 3.19
CA ILE A 62 -1.91 -8.14 2.96
C ILE A 62 -1.64 -9.24 1.92
N ILE A 63 -2.38 -10.37 1.98
CA ILE A 63 -2.25 -11.45 0.99
C ILE A 63 -2.66 -10.95 -0.41
N ASP A 64 -3.76 -10.20 -0.51
CA ASP A 64 -4.25 -9.68 -1.78
C ASP A 64 -3.26 -8.68 -2.40
N ILE A 65 -2.69 -7.78 -1.59
CA ILE A 65 -1.64 -6.85 -2.01
C ILE A 65 -0.41 -7.62 -2.49
N LEU A 66 0.02 -8.64 -1.74
CA LEU A 66 1.17 -9.47 -2.13
C LEU A 66 0.93 -10.21 -3.46
N ALA A 67 -0.25 -10.77 -3.65
CA ALA A 67 -0.62 -11.45 -4.89
C ALA A 67 -0.60 -10.48 -6.08
N PHE A 68 -1.14 -9.27 -5.89
CA PHE A 68 -1.08 -8.20 -6.89
C PHE A 68 0.36 -7.83 -7.26
N PHE A 69 1.23 -7.59 -6.26
CA PHE A 69 2.64 -7.24 -6.50
C PHE A 69 3.39 -8.35 -7.25
N LYS A 70 3.18 -9.61 -6.86
CA LYS A 70 3.80 -10.76 -7.54
C LYS A 70 3.39 -10.84 -9.00
N ALA A 71 2.09 -10.69 -9.29
CA ALA A 71 1.58 -10.68 -10.65
C ALA A 71 2.14 -9.51 -11.47
N TYR A 72 2.13 -8.31 -10.89
CA TYR A 72 2.62 -7.09 -11.52
C TYR A 72 4.10 -7.17 -11.92
N LEU A 73 4.96 -7.71 -11.05
CA LEU A 73 6.38 -7.87 -11.35
C LEU A 73 6.63 -8.85 -12.52
N ILE A 74 5.88 -9.94 -12.57
CA ILE A 74 5.98 -10.93 -13.65
C ILE A 74 5.48 -10.34 -14.98
N ASP A 75 4.42 -9.52 -14.93
CA ASP A 75 3.84 -8.87 -16.10
C ASP A 75 4.78 -7.81 -16.71
N ILE A 76 5.51 -7.06 -15.87
CA ILE A 76 6.56 -6.15 -16.35
C ILE A 76 7.67 -6.93 -17.06
N SER A 77 8.20 -7.97 -16.41
CA SER A 77 9.19 -8.86 -17.01
C SER A 77 9.34 -10.15 -16.22
N PRO A 78 9.27 -11.33 -16.87
CA PRO A 78 9.54 -12.61 -16.22
C PRO A 78 10.93 -12.67 -15.56
N ASN A 79 11.89 -11.88 -16.06
CA ASN A 79 13.24 -11.80 -15.51
C ASN A 79 13.29 -11.15 -14.12
N LEU A 80 12.23 -10.49 -13.65
CA LEU A 80 12.18 -9.88 -12.31
C LEU A 80 11.77 -10.87 -11.22
N LYS A 81 11.47 -12.12 -11.55
CA LYS A 81 11.11 -13.15 -10.57
C LYS A 81 12.17 -13.29 -9.46
N PHE A 82 13.45 -13.12 -9.76
CA PHE A 82 14.52 -13.23 -8.74
C PHE A 82 14.35 -12.24 -7.58
N LEU A 83 13.65 -11.12 -7.78
CA LEU A 83 13.39 -10.16 -6.71
C LEU A 83 12.46 -10.75 -5.64
N LEU A 84 11.50 -11.59 -6.05
CA LEU A 84 10.63 -12.31 -5.11
C LEU A 84 11.45 -13.30 -4.28
N ASP A 85 12.37 -14.01 -4.92
CA ASP A 85 13.25 -14.96 -4.24
C ASP A 85 14.22 -14.22 -3.27
N LEU A 86 14.69 -13.02 -3.63
CA LEU A 86 15.52 -12.16 -2.77
C LEU A 86 14.75 -11.66 -1.53
N ILE A 87 13.48 -11.27 -1.70
CA ILE A 87 12.62 -10.81 -0.61
C ILE A 87 12.46 -11.92 0.42
N ASP A 88 12.15 -13.14 -0.01
CA ASP A 88 11.91 -14.25 0.91
C ASP A 88 13.21 -14.76 1.58
N ASP A 89 14.35 -14.71 0.88
CA ASP A 89 15.62 -15.31 1.37
C ASP A 89 16.55 -14.34 2.12
N LYS A 90 16.61 -13.05 1.72
CA LYS A 90 17.63 -12.10 2.21
C LYS A 90 17.09 -11.05 3.16
N LEU A 91 15.89 -10.54 2.89
CA LEU A 91 15.30 -9.51 3.73
C LEU A 91 14.99 -9.97 5.18
N PRO A 92 14.69 -11.25 5.48
CA PRO A 92 14.49 -11.66 6.88
C PRO A 92 15.68 -11.35 7.79
N ALA A 93 16.91 -11.44 7.27
CA ALA A 93 18.12 -11.14 8.04
C ALA A 93 18.23 -9.65 8.43
N MET A 94 17.54 -8.76 7.71
CA MET A 94 17.54 -7.34 8.06
C MET A 94 16.79 -7.07 9.37
N ALA A 95 15.83 -7.91 9.76
CA ALA A 95 15.09 -7.73 11.00
C ALA A 95 16.02 -7.66 12.22
N ASP A 96 17.12 -8.42 12.23
CA ASP A 96 18.10 -8.43 13.32
C ASP A 96 19.07 -7.23 13.30
N THR A 97 19.10 -6.49 12.19
CA THR A 97 19.96 -5.31 12.02
C THR A 97 19.27 -4.00 12.38
N LEU A 98 17.94 -4.04 12.52
CA LEU A 98 17.14 -2.86 12.81
C LEU A 98 17.25 -2.49 14.29
N PRO A 99 17.24 -1.18 14.61
CA PRO A 99 17.21 -0.76 16.00
C PRO A 99 15.94 -1.28 16.69
N ALA A 100 16.07 -1.70 17.95
CA ALA A 100 14.91 -2.06 18.75
C ALA A 100 13.92 -0.88 18.81
N PRO A 101 12.60 -1.13 18.71
CA PRO A 101 11.93 -2.44 18.76
C PRO A 101 11.59 -3.05 17.39
N TYR A 102 11.93 -2.41 16.28
CA TYR A 102 11.28 -2.66 14.98
C TYR A 102 11.45 -4.08 14.44
N GLY A 103 12.62 -4.67 14.62
CA GLY A 103 12.88 -6.05 14.20
C GLY A 103 11.94 -7.05 14.87
N ASP A 104 11.71 -6.89 16.17
CA ASP A 104 10.86 -7.78 16.95
C ASP A 104 9.38 -7.55 16.67
N GLU A 105 8.97 -6.29 16.44
CA GLU A 105 7.60 -5.99 15.99
C GLU A 105 7.29 -6.68 14.65
N MET A 106 8.21 -6.65 13.69
CA MET A 106 8.02 -7.33 12.39
C MET A 106 8.03 -8.84 12.49
N LYS A 107 8.86 -9.42 13.36
CA LYS A 107 8.81 -10.86 13.67
C LYS A 107 7.46 -11.25 14.28
N GLY A 108 6.93 -10.42 15.19
CA GLY A 108 5.60 -10.59 15.78
C GLY A 108 4.49 -10.59 14.73
N ILE A 109 4.48 -9.59 13.84
CA ILE A 109 3.51 -9.49 12.74
C ILE A 109 3.62 -10.70 11.81
N SER A 110 4.84 -11.13 11.45
CA SER A 110 5.06 -12.32 10.63
C SER A 110 4.50 -13.59 11.28
N GLN A 111 4.68 -13.75 12.60
CA GLN A 111 4.11 -14.85 13.36
C GLN A 111 2.58 -14.80 13.42
N ALA A 112 2.00 -13.62 13.66
CA ALA A 112 0.55 -13.42 13.76
C ALA A 112 -0.20 -13.64 12.43
N THR A 113 0.42 -13.24 11.31
CA THR A 113 -0.16 -13.45 9.97
C THR A 113 0.17 -14.83 9.41
N GLY A 114 1.29 -15.44 9.83
CA GLY A 114 1.85 -16.64 9.20
C GLY A 114 2.44 -16.38 7.81
N LEU A 115 2.68 -15.12 7.46
CA LEU A 115 3.33 -14.73 6.20
C LEU A 115 4.84 -14.58 6.39
N PRO A 116 5.66 -14.85 5.35
CA PRO A 116 7.12 -14.71 5.43
C PRO A 116 7.58 -13.34 5.94
N LEU A 117 8.62 -13.33 6.79
CA LEU A 117 9.16 -12.10 7.40
C LEU A 117 9.66 -11.09 6.36
N GLY A 118 10.27 -11.59 5.27
CA GLY A 118 10.81 -10.74 4.20
C GLY A 118 9.78 -9.81 3.57
N ILE A 119 8.52 -10.25 3.48
CA ILE A 119 7.42 -9.44 2.94
C ILE A 119 7.11 -8.25 3.85
N HIS A 120 7.12 -8.45 5.18
CA HIS A 120 6.84 -7.36 6.13
C HIS A 120 7.95 -6.32 6.14
N ILE A 121 9.21 -6.77 5.99
CA ILE A 121 10.37 -5.88 5.82
C ILE A 121 10.22 -5.07 4.52
N HIS A 122 9.85 -5.72 3.40
CA HIS A 122 9.66 -5.03 2.13
C HIS A 122 8.51 -4.00 2.15
N ILE A 123 7.41 -4.28 2.85
CA ILE A 123 6.29 -3.33 2.91
C ILE A 123 6.64 -2.09 3.74
N GLN A 124 7.59 -2.19 4.67
CA GLN A 124 8.02 -1.08 5.52
C GLN A 124 9.15 -0.21 4.93
N PHE A 125 9.87 -0.69 3.90
CA PHE A 125 11.04 -0.02 3.30
C PHE A 125 11.02 -0.09 1.76
#